data_AF-A0A1H8AWY3-F1
#
_entry.id   AF-A0A1H8AWY3-F1
#
_cell.length_a   1.000
_cell.length_b   1.000
_cell.length_c   1.000
_cell.angle_alpha   90.00
_cell.angle_beta   90.00
_cell.angle_gamma   90.00
#
_symmetry.space_group_name_H-M   'P 1'
#
loop_
_entity.id
_entity.type
_entity.pdbx_description
1 polymer ?
#
loop_
_entity_poly.entity_id
_entity_poly.type
_entity_poly.pdbx_seq_one_letter_code
_entity_poly.pdbx_strand_id
1 'polypeptide(L)'
;MKKVDAQAAKVLEDIFQEKDQSFELNGRKYKIVAIDNNDEFETTVAEDVERDPELKRKLLQAKQDIEQGNYFTSEEMREMIRSGQV
;
A
#
# COMPACT_ATOMS: atom_id res chain seq x y z
N MET A 1 -16.48 17.93 20.69
CA MET A 1 -15.54 18.54 19.73
C MET A 1 -14.28 18.94 20.49
N LYS A 2 -13.13 18.33 20.15
CA LYS A 2 -11.91 18.39 20.95
C LYS A 2 -10.98 19.48 20.41
N LYS A 3 -10.46 20.34 21.29
CA LYS A 3 -9.52 21.43 20.95
C LYS A 3 -8.10 21.00 21.31
N VAL A 4 -7.16 21.24 20.41
CA VAL A 4 -5.74 20.87 20.60
C VAL A 4 -5.00 22.03 21.28
N ASP A 5 -5.28 22.24 22.57
CA ASP A 5 -4.56 23.19 23.41
C ASP A 5 -3.62 22.42 24.34
N ALA A 6 -2.30 22.49 24.11
CA ALA A 6 -1.19 21.91 24.91
C ALA A 6 -1.28 20.40 25.30
N GLN A 7 -2.33 19.68 24.93
CA GLN A 7 -2.64 18.29 25.30
C GLN A 7 -2.83 17.40 24.06
N ALA A 8 -2.00 17.60 23.04
CA ALA A 8 -2.11 16.92 21.76
C ALA A 8 -2.14 15.38 21.89
N ALA A 9 -1.33 14.81 22.80
CA ALA A 9 -1.31 13.36 23.05
C ALA A 9 -2.66 12.83 23.57
N LYS A 10 -3.27 13.54 24.53
CA LYS A 10 -4.57 13.16 25.10
C LYS A 10 -5.68 13.25 24.06
N VAL A 11 -5.68 14.31 23.23
CA VAL A 11 -6.65 14.47 22.14
C VAL A 11 -6.53 13.34 21.11
N LEU A 12 -5.32 12.86 20.84
CA LEU A 12 -5.11 11.71 19.95
C LEU A 12 -5.64 10.41 20.56
N GLU A 13 -5.31 10.09 21.81
CA GLU A 13 -5.85 8.90 22.51
C GLU A 13 -7.39 8.88 22.48
N ASP A 14 -7.97 10.03 22.78
CA ASP A 14 -9.39 10.32 22.76
C ASP A 14 -10.04 10.14 21.37
N ILE A 15 -9.31 10.42 20.28
CA ILE A 15 -9.77 10.22 18.89
C ILE A 15 -9.67 8.75 18.47
N PHE A 16 -8.70 8.01 18.99
CA PHE A 16 -8.60 6.58 18.74
C PHE A 16 -9.67 5.77 19.50
N GLN A 17 -10.11 6.26 20.67
CA GLN A 17 -11.13 5.58 21.49
C GLN A 17 -12.56 5.94 21.11
N GLU A 18 -12.83 7.20 20.77
CA GLU A 18 -14.15 7.66 20.35
C GLU A 18 -14.16 7.77 18.82
N LYS A 19 -15.03 7.05 18.13
CA LYS A 19 -15.18 7.04 16.65
C LYS A 19 -15.34 8.42 15.98
N ASP A 20 -15.36 9.52 16.73
CA ASP A 20 -15.32 10.89 16.23
C ASP A 20 -13.86 11.34 16.04
N GLN A 21 -13.40 11.26 14.80
CA GLN A 21 -12.04 11.60 14.41
C GLN A 21 -11.85 13.09 14.06
N SER A 22 -12.76 13.97 14.47
CA SER A 22 -12.69 15.40 14.16
C SER A 22 -12.12 16.25 15.31
N PHE A 23 -11.23 17.20 14.97
CA PHE A 23 -10.66 18.14 15.93
C PHE A 23 -10.51 19.55 15.34
N GLU A 24 -10.38 20.55 16.22
CA GLU A 24 -10.16 21.94 15.84
C GLU A 24 -8.76 22.41 16.26
N LEU A 25 -8.04 23.05 15.34
CA LEU A 25 -6.74 23.66 15.56
C LEU A 25 -6.70 25.04 14.88
N ASN A 26 -6.37 26.09 15.62
CA ASN A 26 -6.33 27.47 15.13
C ASN A 26 -7.63 27.94 14.43
N GLY A 27 -8.79 27.55 14.97
CA GLY A 27 -10.11 27.86 14.39
C GLY A 27 -10.43 27.14 13.08
N ARG A 28 -9.55 26.25 12.61
CA ARG A 28 -9.77 25.38 11.45
C ARG A 28 -10.10 23.98 11.92
N LYS A 29 -11.04 23.35 11.22
CA LYS A 29 -11.50 21.99 11.51
C LYS A 29 -10.70 20.99 10.69
N TYR A 30 -10.24 19.94 11.34
CA TYR A 30 -9.47 18.85 10.76
C TYR A 30 -10.14 17.52 11.11
N LYS A 31 -10.05 16.55 10.19
CA LYS A 31 -10.49 15.18 10.42
C LYS A 31 -9.24 14.29 10.33
N ILE A 32 -8.97 13.50 11.36
CA ILE A 32 -8.01 12.42 11.29
C ILE A 32 -8.69 11.31 10.50
N VAL A 33 -8.16 10.99 9.34
CA VAL A 33 -8.49 9.74 8.67
C VAL A 33 -7.34 8.82 9.02
N ALA A 34 -7.62 7.77 9.80
CA ALA A 34 -6.65 6.70 9.92
C ALA A 34 -6.53 6.11 8.52
N ILE A 35 -5.36 6.21 7.91
CA ILE A 35 -4.99 5.34 6.77
C ILE A 35 -4.71 3.98 7.40
N ASP A 36 -5.77 3.38 7.95
CA ASP A 36 -5.76 1.98 8.27
C ASP A 36 -5.96 1.30 6.91
N ASN A 37 -5.15 0.29 6.59
CA ASN A 37 -5.31 -0.51 5.35
C ASN A 37 -6.64 -1.32 5.33
N ASN A 38 -7.61 -0.89 6.15
CA ASN A 38 -8.95 -1.40 6.35
C ASN A 38 -10.01 -0.44 5.77
N ASP A 39 -9.62 0.65 5.10
CA ASP A 39 -10.58 1.49 4.38
C ASP A 39 -11.25 0.64 3.28
N GLU A 40 -12.58 0.62 3.23
CA GLU A 40 -13.40 -0.13 2.26
C GLU A 40 -13.13 0.25 0.78
N PHE A 41 -12.24 1.22 0.56
CA PHE A 41 -11.88 1.78 -0.74
C PHE A 41 -10.45 1.46 -1.18
N GLU A 42 -9.57 0.98 -0.29
CA GLU A 42 -8.23 0.52 -0.65
C GLU A 42 -8.21 -1.01 -0.69
N THR A 43 -7.80 -1.57 -1.82
CA THR A 43 -7.63 -3.00 -1.98
C THR A 43 -6.30 -3.43 -1.36
N THR A 44 -6.30 -4.59 -0.73
CA THR A 44 -5.05 -5.27 -0.37
C THR A 44 -4.36 -5.78 -1.63
N VAL A 45 -3.03 -5.94 -1.57
CA VAL A 45 -2.25 -6.56 -2.66
C VAL A 45 -2.81 -7.92 -3.06
N ALA A 46 -3.32 -8.70 -2.10
CA ALA A 46 -3.95 -10.00 -2.39
C ALA A 46 -5.25 -9.84 -3.19
N GLU A 47 -6.08 -8.86 -2.86
CA GLU A 47 -7.31 -8.56 -3.59
C GLU A 47 -7.03 -8.03 -5.00
N ASP A 48 -6.00 -7.19 -5.17
CA ASP A 48 -5.58 -6.71 -6.50
C ASP A 48 -5.16 -7.86 -7.41
N VAL A 49 -4.41 -8.81 -6.87
CA VAL A 49 -3.99 -10.01 -7.61
C VAL A 49 -5.19 -10.88 -7.98
N GLU A 50 -6.19 -11.03 -7.11
CA GLU A 50 -7.40 -11.80 -7.44
C GLU A 50 -8.31 -11.07 -8.45
N ARG A 51 -8.37 -9.74 -8.39
CA ARG A 51 -9.21 -8.92 -9.29
C ARG A 51 -8.64 -8.78 -10.70
N ASP A 52 -7.33 -8.94 -10.88
CA ASP A 52 -6.66 -8.89 -12.18
C ASP A 52 -6.12 -10.29 -12.59
N PRO A 53 -6.84 -11.04 -13.44
CA PRO A 53 -6.40 -12.35 -13.92
C PRO A 53 -5.07 -12.31 -14.69
N GLU A 54 -4.76 -11.21 -15.36
CA GLU A 54 -3.52 -11.08 -16.12
C GLU A 54 -2.34 -10.90 -15.16
N LEU A 55 -2.49 -10.06 -14.14
CA LEU A 55 -1.52 -9.90 -13.05
C LEU A 55 -1.29 -11.24 -12.34
N LYS A 56 -2.36 -11.93 -11.94
CA LYS A 56 -2.28 -13.26 -11.31
C LYS A 56 -1.48 -14.25 -12.15
N ARG A 57 -1.78 -14.30 -13.46
CA ARG A 57 -1.07 -15.18 -14.40
C ARG A 57 0.42 -14.81 -14.49
N LYS A 58 0.76 -13.52 -14.61
CA LYS A 58 2.16 -13.06 -14.68
C LYS A 58 2.93 -13.41 -13.41
N LEU A 59 2.33 -13.25 -12.24
CA LEU A 59 2.95 -13.61 -10.97
C LEU A 59 3.17 -15.12 -10.82
N LEU A 60 2.20 -15.94 -11.24
CA LEU A 60 2.35 -17.39 -11.26
C LEU A 60 3.47 -17.84 -12.20
N GLN A 61 3.55 -17.25 -13.40
CA GLN A 61 4.63 -17.53 -14.34
C GLN A 61 5.98 -17.13 -13.75
N ALA A 62 6.10 -15.92 -13.20
CA ALA A 62 7.34 -15.45 -12.57
C ALA A 62 7.81 -16.38 -11.44
N LYS A 63 6.88 -16.91 -10.64
CA LYS A 63 7.21 -17.90 -9.60
C LYS A 63 7.78 -19.19 -10.21
N GLN A 64 7.15 -19.71 -11.26
CA GLN A 64 7.65 -20.89 -11.96
C GLN A 64 9.03 -20.64 -12.59
N ASP A 65 9.23 -19.46 -13.17
CA ASP A 65 10.50 -19.08 -13.79
C ASP A 65 11.63 -19.06 -12.75
N ILE A 66 11.37 -18.54 -11.54
CA ILE A 66 12.34 -18.57 -10.43
C ILE A 66 12.66 -20.02 -10.03
N GLU A 67 11.65 -20.88 -9.87
CA GLU A 67 11.82 -22.28 -9.49
C GLU A 67 12.60 -23.09 -10.55
N GLN A 68 12.43 -22.74 -11.82
CA GLN A 68 13.09 -23.40 -12.95
C GLN A 68 14.47 -22.80 -13.29
N GLY A 69 14.87 -21.70 -12.64
CA GLY A 69 16.12 -21.00 -12.95
C GLY A 69 16.06 -20.11 -14.20
N ASN A 70 14.87 -19.82 -14.71
CA ASN A 70 14.62 -18.93 -15.84
C ASN A 70 14.61 -17.45 -15.41
N TYR A 71 15.64 -17.01 -14.69
CA TYR A 71 15.81 -15.61 -14.30
C TYR A 71 17.17 -15.11 -14.77
N PHE A 72 17.24 -13.81 -15.05
CA PHE A 72 18.45 -13.18 -15.54
C PHE A 72 18.80 -12.00 -14.66
N THR A 73 20.08 -11.84 -14.40
CA THR A 73 20.63 -10.59 -13.89
C THR A 73 20.47 -9.50 -14.95
N SER A 74 20.63 -8.25 -14.52
CA SER A 74 20.57 -7.11 -15.44
C SER A 74 21.65 -7.15 -16.52
N GLU A 75 22.81 -7.75 -16.24
CA GLU A 75 23.91 -7.87 -17.21
C GLU A 75 23.59 -8.92 -18.27
N GLU A 76 23.14 -10.11 -17.86
CA GLU A 76 22.72 -11.18 -18.75
C GLU A 76 21.58 -10.72 -19.68
N MET A 77 20.57 -10.03 -19.12
CA MET A 77 19.47 -9.49 -19.93
C MET A 77 19.95 -8.49 -21.00
N ARG A 78 20.91 -7.62 -20.66
CA ARG A 78 21.51 -6.69 -21.63
C ARG A 78 22.30 -7.40 -22.71
N GLU A 79 22.92 -8.53 -22.40
CA GLU A 79 23.63 -9.34 -23.39
C GLU A 79 22.64 -10.03 -24.33
N MET A 80 21.58 -10.65 -23.80
CA MET A 80 20.53 -11.30 -24.59
C MET A 80 19.83 -10.35 -25.57
N ILE A 81 19.58 -9.10 -25.15
CA ILE A 81 19.03 -8.06 -26.03
C ILE A 81 20.05 -7.70 -27.12
N ARG A 82 21.33 -7.55 -26.78
CA ARG A 82 22.39 -7.21 -27.75
C ARG A 82 22.65 -8.34 -28.75
N SER A 83 22.47 -9.59 -28.34
CA SER A 83 22.62 -10.78 -29.19
C SER A 83 21.36 -11.11 -30.01
N GLY A 84 20.24 -10.43 -29.78
CA GLY A 84 18.96 -10.69 -30.45
C GLY A 84 18.30 -12.01 -30.02
N GLN A 85 18.68 -12.53 -28.85
CA GLN A 85 18.03 -13.70 -28.23
C GLN A 85 16.70 -13.34 -27.57
N VAL A 86 16.44 -12.04 -27.36
CA VAL A 86 15.18 -11.44 -26.92
C VAL A 86 14.84 -10.25 -27.81
#